data_AF-A0A4U6X0B6-F1
#
_entry.id   AF-A0A4U6X0B6-F1
#
_cell.length_a   1.000
_cell.length_b   1.000
_cell.length_c   1.000
_cell.angle_alpha   90.00
_cell.angle_beta   90.00
_cell.angle_gamma   90.00
#
_symmetry.space_group_name_H-M   'P 1'
#
loop_
_entity.id
_entity.type
_entity.pdbx_description
1 polymer ?
#
loop_
_entity_poly.entity_id
_entity_poly.type
_entity_poly.pdbx_seq_one_letter_code
_entity_poly.pdbx_strand_id
1 'polypeptide(L)'
;MSRFIDSFKCVPVLLFRVSSGKTVKLREFSLKRTKSFDVIPEKGMVKPKALEPSTYEGPNGASMRPLGKFQNELVQSYKGDKVVVYAVPEGTQLPKDLILVHEHSDHYSLQPAVEMPLNKLNEKINKFYAKYAKEYTKSKWLKTFQDTGPPEPSVDLSSSSANSGPNDWIWSDEHGAYYTYDAQGKLEWSPASGPSDSSADPSSSSAGPSSSSADSGTDWVWSQQFRAYYRYNAKGECEWAPTSG
;
A
#
# COMPACT_ATOMS: atom_id res chain seq x y z
N MET A 1 -0.08 9.02 16.77
CA MET A 1 1.20 8.27 16.77
C MET A 1 1.17 7.31 15.59
N SER A 2 2.30 7.09 14.91
CA SER A 2 2.37 6.10 13.83
C SER A 2 2.11 4.71 14.40
N ARG A 3 1.06 4.03 13.94
CA ARG A 3 0.79 2.63 14.29
C ARG A 3 1.24 1.76 13.13
N PHE A 4 2.02 0.72 13.41
CA PHE A 4 2.34 -0.33 12.44
C PHE A 4 1.05 -1.06 12.06
N ILE A 5 0.76 -1.17 10.76
CA ILE A 5 -0.32 -1.99 10.24
C ILE A 5 0.28 -3.27 9.66
N ASP A 6 1.15 -3.12 8.67
CA ASP A 6 1.78 -4.26 7.98
C ASP A 6 3.13 -3.87 7.34
N SER A 7 3.87 -4.85 6.84
CA SER A 7 5.13 -4.65 6.13
C SER A 7 5.25 -5.54 4.90
N PHE A 8 5.84 -4.99 3.83
CA PHE A 8 5.86 -5.60 2.52
C PHE A 8 7.27 -5.67 1.93
N LYS A 9 7.50 -6.73 1.15
CA LYS A 9 8.71 -6.90 0.32
C LYS A 9 8.48 -6.58 -1.16
N CYS A 10 7.23 -6.35 -1.58
CA CYS A 10 6.93 -5.64 -2.82
C CYS A 10 5.94 -4.51 -2.53
N VAL A 11 5.74 -3.63 -3.50
CA VAL A 11 4.80 -2.51 -3.36
C VAL A 11 3.37 -3.04 -3.54
N PRO A 12 2.46 -2.94 -2.56
CA PRO A 12 1.14 -3.59 -2.63
C PRO A 12 0.11 -2.82 -3.48
N VAL A 13 0.38 -1.55 -3.80
CA VAL A 13 -0.52 -0.63 -4.53
C VAL A 13 0.33 0.43 -5.24
N LEU A 14 -0.16 1.10 -6.28
CA LEU A 14 0.54 2.26 -6.86
C LEU A 14 0.82 3.32 -5.79
N LEU A 15 2.10 3.51 -5.44
CA LEU A 15 2.49 4.48 -4.41
C LEU A 15 3.24 5.67 -4.99
N PHE A 16 3.05 6.82 -4.36
CA PHE A 16 3.65 8.09 -4.76
C PHE A 16 4.51 8.68 -3.66
N ARG A 17 5.67 9.24 -4.05
CA ARG A 17 6.55 10.03 -3.19
C ARG A 17 6.70 11.44 -3.75
N VAL A 18 6.37 12.45 -2.95
CA VAL A 18 6.61 13.86 -3.29
C VAL A 18 7.96 14.31 -2.72
N SER A 19 8.81 14.91 -3.56
CA SER A 19 10.17 15.35 -3.19
C SER A 19 10.50 16.75 -3.70
N SER A 20 11.27 17.50 -2.91
CA SER A 20 11.88 18.78 -3.32
C SER A 20 13.13 18.54 -4.17
N GLY A 21 12.94 18.10 -5.40
CA GLY A 21 14.01 17.80 -6.36
C GLY A 21 14.20 16.30 -6.58
N LYS A 22 15.11 15.97 -7.50
CA LYS A 22 15.36 14.58 -7.92
C LYS A 22 16.00 13.74 -6.82
N THR A 23 16.90 14.31 -6.03
CA THR A 23 17.50 13.54 -4.93
C THR A 23 16.56 13.52 -3.73
N VAL A 24 16.16 12.32 -3.31
CA VAL A 24 15.45 12.11 -2.05
C VAL A 24 16.47 12.17 -0.91
N LYS A 25 16.25 13.06 0.05
CA LYS A 25 17.07 13.19 1.25
C LYS A 25 16.19 13.16 2.49
N LEU A 26 16.29 12.08 3.25
CA LEU A 26 15.64 11.92 4.54
C LEU A 26 16.22 12.91 5.55
N ARG A 27 15.33 13.48 6.37
CA ARG A 27 15.63 14.45 7.41
C ARG A 27 15.84 13.73 8.73
N GLU A 28 17.00 13.94 9.31
CA GLU A 28 17.31 13.52 10.67
C GLU A 28 16.58 14.37 11.70
N PHE A 29 16.09 13.74 12.76
CA PHE A 29 15.56 14.43 13.93
C PHE A 29 16.63 15.32 14.57
N SER A 30 16.28 16.58 14.82
CA SER A 30 17.15 17.52 15.52
C SER A 30 16.32 18.38 16.47
N LEU A 31 16.79 18.54 17.71
CA LEU A 31 16.16 19.40 18.71
C LEU A 31 15.97 20.85 18.23
N LYS A 32 16.80 21.32 17.28
CA LYS A 32 16.71 22.67 16.70
C LYS A 32 15.64 22.79 15.61
N ARG A 33 15.19 21.68 15.02
CA ARG A 33 14.24 21.63 13.90
C ARG A 33 13.09 20.70 14.24
N THR A 34 12.25 21.14 15.18
CA THR A 34 11.18 20.33 15.76
C THR A 34 10.02 20.02 14.81
N LYS A 35 9.89 20.73 13.69
CA LYS A 35 8.63 20.70 12.92
C LYS A 35 8.47 19.53 11.95
N SER A 36 9.55 18.90 11.48
CA SER A 36 9.43 17.72 10.61
C SER A 36 10.75 16.99 10.41
N PHE A 37 10.71 15.67 10.58
CA PHE A 37 11.82 14.75 10.38
C PHE A 37 11.28 13.42 9.82
N ASP A 38 12.14 12.63 9.20
CA ASP A 38 11.77 11.36 8.57
C ASP A 38 12.35 10.14 9.32
N VAL A 39 13.45 10.34 10.05
CA VAL A 39 14.15 9.28 10.80
C VAL A 39 14.73 9.81 12.11
N ILE A 40 14.90 8.91 13.08
CA ILE A 40 15.63 9.15 14.34
C ILE A 40 16.84 8.20 14.36
N PRO A 41 18.02 8.63 13.90
CA PRO A 41 19.22 7.81 13.95
C PRO A 41 19.71 7.64 15.38
N GLU A 42 20.20 6.44 15.70
CA GLU A 42 20.88 6.13 16.95
C GLU A 42 22.37 5.97 16.67
N LYS A 43 23.21 6.83 17.28
CA LYS A 43 24.66 6.84 17.02
C LYS A 43 25.01 6.94 15.52
N GLY A 44 24.19 7.68 14.76
CA GLY A 44 24.36 7.87 13.30
C GLY A 44 23.83 6.72 12.44
N MET A 45 23.25 5.67 13.04
CA MET A 45 22.68 4.51 12.35
C MET A 45 21.15 4.56 12.35
N VAL A 46 20.53 4.16 11.25
CA VAL A 46 19.08 3.97 11.15
C VAL A 46 18.78 2.49 11.34
N LYS A 47 17.99 2.17 12.37
CA LYS A 47 17.61 0.80 12.70
C LYS A 47 16.42 0.31 11.87
N PRO A 48 16.33 -0.99 11.56
CA PRO A 48 15.20 -1.58 10.83
C PRO A 48 14.02 -1.85 11.77
N LYS A 49 13.41 -0.79 12.32
CA LYS A 49 12.37 -0.87 13.36
C LYS A 49 11.15 -1.70 12.98
N ALA A 50 10.88 -1.82 11.68
CA ALA A 50 9.75 -2.57 11.15
C ALA A 50 9.88 -4.09 11.29
N LEU A 51 11.07 -4.61 11.61
CA LEU A 51 11.28 -6.05 11.80
C LEU A 51 10.69 -6.57 13.12
N GLU A 52 10.43 -5.68 14.07
CA GLU A 52 9.84 -6.02 15.37
C GLU A 52 8.55 -5.21 15.58
N PRO A 53 7.42 -5.62 14.96
CA PRO A 53 6.17 -4.85 14.95
C PRO A 53 5.67 -4.42 16.33
N SER A 54 5.88 -5.27 17.35
CA SER A 54 5.49 -5.01 18.74
C SER A 54 6.20 -3.81 19.39
N THR A 55 7.36 -3.43 18.84
CA THR A 55 8.19 -2.32 19.33
C THR A 55 8.32 -1.19 18.31
N TYR A 56 7.50 -1.22 17.26
CA TYR A 56 7.61 -0.27 16.16
C TYR A 56 7.29 1.17 16.60
N GLU A 57 8.26 2.07 16.40
CA GLU A 57 8.09 3.50 16.64
C GLU A 57 8.61 4.31 15.43
N GLY A 58 7.67 4.92 14.69
CA GLY A 58 7.95 5.82 13.58
C GLY A 58 8.18 7.28 14.00
N PRO A 59 8.59 8.16 13.07
CA PRO A 59 8.90 7.88 11.66
C PRO A 59 10.28 7.23 11.48
N ASN A 60 10.43 6.42 10.42
CA ASN A 60 11.67 5.70 10.14
C ASN A 60 11.96 5.50 8.63
N GLY A 61 11.51 6.42 7.77
CA GLY A 61 11.73 6.26 6.33
C GLY A 61 11.09 7.31 5.42
N ALA A 62 11.12 7.03 4.12
CA ALA A 62 10.55 7.92 3.10
C ALA A 62 9.03 7.72 3.00
N SER A 63 8.28 8.76 3.37
CA SER A 63 6.82 8.81 3.26
C SER A 63 6.34 8.62 1.81
N MET A 64 5.44 7.67 1.60
CA MET A 64 4.76 7.37 0.35
C MET A 64 3.25 7.28 0.60
N ARG A 65 2.42 7.54 -0.42
CA ARG A 65 0.96 7.45 -0.32
C ARG A 65 0.36 6.88 -1.60
N PRO A 66 -0.74 6.12 -1.52
CA PRO A 66 -1.47 5.70 -2.71
C PRO A 66 -2.12 6.91 -3.39
N LEU A 67 -2.72 6.69 -4.57
CA LEU A 67 -3.58 7.72 -5.16
C LEU A 67 -4.80 7.93 -4.25
N GLY A 68 -5.14 9.18 -3.95
CA GLY A 68 -6.27 9.51 -3.09
C GLY A 68 -6.30 10.97 -2.70
N LYS A 69 -7.28 11.37 -1.89
CA LYS A 69 -7.49 12.75 -1.44
C LYS A 69 -6.23 13.36 -0.83
N PHE A 70 -5.60 12.67 0.13
CA PHE A 70 -4.40 13.17 0.80
C PHE A 70 -3.21 13.33 -0.15
N GLN A 71 -3.01 12.40 -1.07
CA GLN A 71 -1.93 12.50 -2.06
C GLN A 71 -2.18 13.65 -3.05
N ASN A 72 -3.42 13.85 -3.49
CA ASN A 72 -3.82 14.99 -4.33
C ASN A 72 -3.55 16.32 -3.61
N GLU A 73 -4.05 16.47 -2.38
CA GLU A 73 -3.83 17.66 -1.54
C GLU A 73 -2.34 17.89 -1.28
N LEU A 74 -1.57 16.83 -1.03
CA LEU A 74 -0.12 16.91 -0.82
C LEU A 74 0.57 17.47 -2.07
N VAL A 75 0.29 16.94 -3.26
CA VAL A 75 0.92 17.42 -4.50
C VAL A 75 0.48 18.87 -4.81
N GLN A 76 -0.81 19.18 -4.67
CA GLN A 76 -1.36 20.52 -4.91
C GLN A 76 -0.75 21.58 -3.98
N SER A 77 -0.65 21.28 -2.69
CA SER A 77 -0.12 22.20 -1.67
C SER A 77 1.40 22.27 -1.62
N TYR A 78 2.12 21.27 -2.18
CA TYR A 78 3.58 21.24 -2.16
C TYR A 78 4.16 22.45 -2.90
N LYS A 79 5.03 23.19 -2.22
CA LYS A 79 5.64 24.43 -2.72
C LYS A 79 7.00 24.17 -3.37
N GLY A 80 7.36 25.04 -4.33
CA GLY A 80 8.66 25.04 -5.01
C GLY A 80 8.58 24.60 -6.48
N ASP A 81 9.53 25.04 -7.27
CA ASP A 81 9.51 24.83 -8.73
C ASP A 81 10.15 23.51 -9.15
N LYS A 82 10.87 22.85 -8.23
CA LYS A 82 11.62 21.61 -8.46
C LYS A 82 10.88 20.38 -7.91
N VAL A 83 9.57 20.45 -7.74
CA VAL A 83 8.78 19.33 -7.20
C VAL A 83 8.81 18.16 -8.17
N VAL A 84 9.25 17.02 -7.65
CA VAL A 84 9.22 15.72 -8.34
C VAL A 84 8.26 14.81 -7.60
N VAL A 85 7.37 14.17 -8.34
CA VAL A 85 6.50 13.10 -7.83
C VAL A 85 6.95 11.79 -8.45
N TYR A 86 7.46 10.89 -7.62
CA TYR A 86 7.81 9.52 -8.01
C TYR A 86 6.58 8.64 -7.90
N ALA A 87 6.21 7.93 -8.96
CA ALA A 87 5.19 6.89 -8.93
C ALA A 87 5.87 5.52 -9.02
N VAL A 88 5.66 4.68 -8.02
CA VAL A 88 6.20 3.31 -7.96
C VAL A 88 5.07 2.34 -8.22
N PRO A 89 5.11 1.57 -9.33
CA PRO A 89 4.06 0.61 -9.65
C PRO A 89 3.83 -0.42 -8.55
N GLU A 90 2.60 -0.88 -8.39
CA GLU A 90 2.28 -2.07 -7.60
C GLU A 90 3.09 -3.30 -8.08
N GLY A 91 3.31 -4.28 -7.21
CA GLY A 91 4.14 -5.45 -7.42
C GLY A 91 5.65 -5.18 -7.57
N THR A 92 6.10 -3.92 -7.51
CA THR A 92 7.53 -3.61 -7.58
C THR A 92 8.28 -4.28 -6.43
N GLN A 93 9.18 -5.21 -6.74
CA GLN A 93 10.00 -5.89 -5.75
C GLN A 93 10.98 -4.93 -5.07
N LEU A 94 11.02 -4.93 -3.74
CA LEU A 94 11.98 -4.13 -2.98
C LEU A 94 13.34 -4.84 -2.91
N PRO A 95 14.46 -4.08 -2.94
CA PRO A 95 15.76 -4.58 -2.55
C PRO A 95 15.74 -5.22 -1.16
N LYS A 96 16.56 -6.26 -0.93
CA LYS A 96 16.60 -7.02 0.34
C LYS A 96 16.85 -6.14 1.58
N ASP A 97 17.56 -5.03 1.40
CA ASP A 97 17.93 -4.07 2.43
C ASP A 97 16.89 -2.95 2.63
N LEU A 98 15.76 -3.00 1.92
CA LEU A 98 14.62 -2.12 2.11
C LEU A 98 13.37 -2.93 2.51
N ILE A 99 12.46 -2.24 3.19
CA ILE A 99 11.13 -2.73 3.54
C ILE A 99 10.14 -1.58 3.39
N LEU A 100 8.93 -1.88 2.93
CA LEU A 100 7.85 -0.92 2.88
C LEU A 100 6.93 -1.19 4.06
N VAL A 101 6.62 -0.17 4.84
CA VAL A 101 5.74 -0.28 6.01
C VAL A 101 4.46 0.46 5.73
N HIS A 102 3.33 -0.20 5.89
CA HIS A 102 2.04 0.47 5.97
C HIS A 102 1.83 0.91 7.41
N GLU A 103 1.83 2.22 7.60
CA GLU A 103 1.51 2.85 8.86
C GLU A 103 0.02 3.24 8.87
N HIS A 104 -0.41 3.98 9.89
CA HIS A 104 -1.77 4.53 9.99
C HIS A 104 -2.34 5.12 8.68
N SER A 105 -3.65 4.92 8.49
CA SER A 105 -4.42 5.44 7.34
C SER A 105 -3.83 4.99 6.00
N ASP A 106 -3.59 5.90 5.06
CA ASP A 106 -3.02 5.65 3.74
C ASP A 106 -1.50 5.86 3.69
N HIS A 107 -0.84 5.96 4.84
CA HIS A 107 0.58 6.32 4.91
C HIS A 107 1.48 5.10 4.80
N TYR A 108 2.31 5.08 3.77
CA TYR A 108 3.37 4.09 3.62
C TYR A 108 4.74 4.73 3.86
N SER A 109 5.72 3.94 4.26
CA SER A 109 7.08 4.41 4.49
C SER A 109 8.09 3.41 3.97
N LEU A 110 8.99 3.85 3.09
CA LEU A 110 10.11 3.05 2.61
C LEU A 110 11.28 3.18 3.60
N GLN A 111 11.61 2.07 4.27
CA GLN A 111 12.49 2.01 5.43
C GLN A 111 13.67 1.05 5.21
N PRO A 112 14.72 1.12 6.05
CA PRO A 112 15.76 0.10 6.04
C PRO A 112 15.21 -1.25 6.55
N ALA A 113 15.60 -2.34 5.90
CA ALA A 113 15.42 -3.71 6.40
C ALA A 113 16.67 -4.25 7.12
N VAL A 114 17.76 -3.49 7.12
CA VAL A 114 19.00 -3.79 7.87
C VAL A 114 19.55 -2.50 8.44
N GLU A 115 20.25 -2.56 9.58
CA GLU A 115 20.87 -1.37 10.17
C GLU A 115 21.88 -0.74 9.19
N MET A 116 21.79 0.57 8.97
CA MET A 116 22.71 1.27 8.07
C MET A 116 22.84 2.76 8.39
N PRO A 117 23.96 3.41 7.99
CA PRO A 117 24.09 4.86 8.06
C PRO A 117 23.02 5.60 7.24
N LEU A 118 22.58 6.77 7.71
CA LEU A 118 21.53 7.56 7.01
C LEU A 118 21.90 7.93 5.57
N ASN A 119 23.16 8.24 5.29
CA ASN A 119 23.61 8.52 3.92
C ASN A 119 23.49 7.29 3.01
N LYS A 120 23.70 6.09 3.54
CA LYS A 120 23.51 4.83 2.81
C LYS A 120 22.04 4.51 2.56
N LEU A 121 21.17 4.77 3.54
CA LEU A 121 19.73 4.67 3.33
C LEU A 121 19.26 5.61 2.21
N ASN A 122 19.71 6.87 2.22
CA ASN A 122 19.43 7.81 1.14
C ASN A 122 19.93 7.29 -0.22
N GLU A 123 21.15 6.77 -0.29
CA GLU A 123 21.71 6.20 -1.53
C GLU A 123 20.84 5.05 -2.06
N LYS A 124 20.39 4.14 -1.19
CA LYS A 124 19.55 2.98 -1.55
C LYS A 124 18.18 3.41 -2.04
N ILE A 125 17.54 4.36 -1.35
CA ILE A 125 16.23 4.91 -1.75
C ILE A 125 16.33 5.61 -3.12
N ASN A 126 17.36 6.41 -3.36
CA ASN A 126 17.54 7.06 -4.66
C ASN A 126 17.79 6.03 -5.78
N LYS A 127 18.60 4.99 -5.52
CA LYS A 127 18.81 3.88 -6.47
C LYS A 127 17.51 3.13 -6.77
N PHE A 128 16.67 2.91 -5.76
CA PHE A 128 15.37 2.29 -5.91
C PHE A 128 14.46 3.13 -6.82
N TYR A 129 14.28 4.43 -6.52
CA TYR A 129 13.45 5.29 -7.34
C TYR A 129 13.97 5.44 -8.78
N ALA A 130 15.28 5.63 -8.95
CA ALA A 130 15.87 5.74 -10.28
C ALA A 130 15.65 4.49 -11.15
N LYS A 131 15.54 3.31 -10.53
CA LYS A 131 15.36 2.04 -11.24
C LYS A 131 13.89 1.71 -11.50
N TYR A 132 13.02 1.95 -10.53
CA TYR A 132 11.65 1.39 -10.55
C TYR A 132 10.55 2.45 -10.61
N ALA A 133 10.84 3.72 -10.34
CA ALA A 133 9.82 4.75 -10.31
C ALA A 133 9.72 5.51 -11.64
N LYS A 134 8.50 5.91 -11.98
CA LYS A 134 8.26 6.91 -13.01
C LYS A 134 8.26 8.31 -12.38
N GLU A 135 9.08 9.19 -12.94
CA GLU A 135 9.18 10.59 -12.52
C GLU A 135 8.10 11.46 -13.19
N TYR A 136 7.44 12.30 -12.39
CA TYR A 136 6.54 13.34 -12.86
C TYR A 136 6.97 14.70 -12.31
N THR A 137 6.82 15.75 -13.12
CA THR A 137 6.70 17.11 -12.59
C THR A 137 5.33 17.26 -11.92
N LYS A 138 5.19 18.21 -10.99
CA LYS A 138 3.90 18.52 -10.35
C LYS A 138 2.76 18.71 -11.37
N SER A 139 2.98 19.52 -12.41
CA SER A 139 1.96 19.80 -13.44
C SER A 139 1.59 18.56 -14.25
N LYS A 140 2.57 17.74 -14.63
CA LYS A 140 2.32 16.49 -15.35
C LYS A 140 1.56 15.48 -14.49
N TRP A 141 1.92 15.39 -13.21
CA TRP A 141 1.24 14.50 -12.27
C TRP A 141 -0.23 14.90 -12.12
N LEU A 142 -0.50 16.19 -11.85
CA LEU A 142 -1.87 16.71 -11.73
C LEU A 142 -2.69 16.43 -12.99
N LYS A 143 -2.15 16.73 -14.18
CA LYS A 143 -2.83 16.40 -15.44
C LYS A 143 -3.09 14.89 -15.63
N THR A 144 -2.26 14.02 -15.07
CA THR A 144 -2.37 12.56 -15.25
C THR A 144 -3.34 11.92 -14.26
N PHE A 145 -3.39 12.42 -13.01
CA PHE A 145 -4.03 11.73 -11.89
C PHE A 145 -5.11 12.53 -11.16
N GLN A 146 -5.21 13.84 -11.40
CA GLN A 146 -6.18 14.69 -10.69
C GLN A 146 -7.62 14.41 -11.11
N ASP A 147 -7.83 14.01 -12.38
CA ASP A 147 -9.16 13.67 -12.92
C ASP A 147 -9.50 12.18 -12.74
N THR A 148 -8.55 11.37 -12.27
CA THR A 148 -8.73 9.94 -12.00
C THR A 148 -8.91 9.68 -10.51
N GLY A 149 -9.45 10.63 -9.75
CA GLY A 149 -9.88 10.34 -8.39
C GLY A 149 -10.75 9.07 -8.38
N PRO A 150 -10.78 8.31 -7.27
CA PRO A 150 -11.80 7.26 -7.15
C PRO A 150 -13.13 7.90 -7.54
N PRO A 151 -13.96 7.26 -8.40
CA PRO A 151 -15.22 7.85 -8.78
C PRO A 151 -15.90 8.28 -7.49
N GLU A 152 -16.08 9.59 -7.32
CA GLU A 152 -16.97 10.09 -6.27
C GLU A 152 -18.23 9.26 -6.42
N PRO A 153 -18.76 8.63 -5.36
CA PRO A 153 -20.05 8.00 -5.45
C PRO A 153 -21.00 9.13 -5.85
N SER A 154 -21.33 9.18 -7.14
CA SER A 154 -22.29 10.11 -7.66
C SER A 154 -23.58 9.74 -6.95
N VAL A 155 -23.91 10.50 -5.92
CA VAL A 155 -25.26 10.59 -5.35
C VAL A 155 -26.17 11.25 -6.38
N ASP A 156 -26.15 10.75 -7.61
CA ASP A 156 -27.28 10.88 -8.51
C ASP A 156 -28.16 9.66 -8.26
N LEU A 157 -29.05 9.82 -7.28
CA LEU A 157 -30.30 9.09 -7.18
C LEU A 157 -31.16 9.43 -8.41
N SER A 158 -30.73 8.99 -9.60
CA SER A 158 -31.62 8.88 -10.76
C SER A 158 -31.21 7.68 -11.61
N SER A 159 -31.81 6.55 -11.26
CA SER A 159 -32.27 5.50 -12.17
C SER A 159 -31.50 5.35 -13.50
N SER A 160 -30.50 4.48 -13.52
CA SER A 160 -30.31 3.62 -14.69
C SER A 160 -29.72 2.28 -14.28
N SER A 161 -30.53 1.25 -14.47
CA SER A 161 -30.15 -0.16 -14.39
C SER A 161 -28.98 -0.45 -15.33
N ALA A 162 -27.88 -0.94 -14.78
CA ALA A 162 -26.96 -1.81 -15.49
C ALA A 162 -26.41 -2.85 -14.51
N ASN A 163 -26.54 -4.12 -14.89
CA ASN A 163 -26.14 -5.31 -14.14
C ASN A 163 -24.70 -5.22 -13.59
N SER A 164 -24.56 -4.90 -12.31
CA SER A 164 -23.45 -5.38 -11.49
C SER A 164 -23.93 -6.67 -10.82
N GLY A 165 -23.16 -7.74 -10.94
CA GLY A 165 -23.48 -9.01 -10.28
C GLY A 165 -23.61 -8.84 -8.76
N PRO A 166 -24.36 -9.71 -8.07
CA PRO A 166 -24.82 -9.47 -6.70
C PRO A 166 -23.76 -9.48 -5.58
N ASN A 167 -22.44 -9.36 -5.84
CA ASN A 167 -21.40 -9.57 -4.82
C ASN A 167 -20.16 -8.63 -4.92
N ASP A 168 -20.26 -7.40 -5.41
CA ASP A 168 -19.12 -6.47 -5.39
C ASP A 168 -18.95 -5.82 -4.00
N TRP A 169 -18.08 -6.43 -3.19
CA TRP A 169 -17.63 -5.88 -1.92
C TRP A 169 -16.64 -4.71 -2.12
N ILE A 170 -16.89 -3.58 -1.47
CA ILE A 170 -16.12 -2.34 -1.53
C ILE A 170 -15.37 -2.14 -0.19
N TRP A 171 -14.07 -1.89 -0.21
CA TRP A 171 -13.29 -1.64 1.01
C TRP A 171 -13.53 -0.22 1.56
N SER A 172 -13.79 -0.09 2.88
CA SER A 172 -13.84 1.20 3.59
C SER A 172 -12.65 1.38 4.52
N ASP A 173 -11.82 2.38 4.23
CA ASP A 173 -10.67 2.74 5.08
C ASP A 173 -11.09 3.29 6.45
N GLU A 174 -12.27 3.94 6.54
CA GLU A 174 -12.77 4.49 7.79
C GLU A 174 -13.19 3.39 8.78
N HIS A 175 -13.73 2.29 8.26
CA HIS A 175 -14.29 1.21 9.07
C HIS A 175 -13.39 -0.03 9.11
N GLY A 176 -12.33 -0.07 8.28
CA GLY A 176 -11.41 -1.21 8.20
C GLY A 176 -12.10 -2.51 7.81
N ALA A 177 -13.14 -2.43 6.97
CA ALA A 177 -13.98 -3.56 6.57
C ALA A 177 -14.48 -3.37 5.15
N TYR A 178 -14.83 -4.48 4.48
CA TYR A 178 -15.57 -4.43 3.22
C TYR A 178 -17.05 -4.15 3.49
N TYR A 179 -17.73 -3.50 2.56
CA TYR A 179 -19.17 -3.32 2.58
C TYR A 179 -19.75 -3.57 1.19
N THR A 180 -21.03 -3.93 1.12
CA THR A 180 -21.80 -4.00 -0.13
C THR A 180 -23.18 -3.38 0.11
N TYR A 181 -23.99 -3.30 -0.94
CA TYR A 181 -25.40 -2.94 -0.84
C TYR A 181 -26.25 -4.14 -1.26
N ASP A 182 -27.26 -4.48 -0.46
CA ASP A 182 -28.20 -5.53 -0.83
C ASP A 182 -29.10 -5.09 -2.01
N ALA A 183 -29.97 -6.00 -2.47
CA ALA A 183 -30.90 -5.73 -3.57
C ALA A 183 -31.90 -4.60 -3.28
N GLN A 184 -32.04 -4.19 -2.02
CA GLN A 184 -32.90 -3.12 -1.54
C GLN A 184 -32.09 -1.82 -1.28
N GLY A 185 -30.79 -1.80 -1.56
CA GLY A 185 -29.91 -0.66 -1.36
C GLY A 185 -29.50 -0.45 0.10
N LYS A 186 -29.68 -1.45 0.98
CA LYS A 186 -29.25 -1.40 2.37
C LYS A 186 -27.77 -1.75 2.46
N LEU A 187 -27.02 -0.95 3.20
CA LEU A 187 -25.61 -1.18 3.47
C LEU A 187 -25.41 -2.44 4.31
N GLU A 188 -24.59 -3.37 3.83
CA GLU A 188 -24.15 -4.57 4.56
C GLU A 188 -22.63 -4.56 4.71
N TRP A 189 -22.14 -4.80 5.93
CA TRP A 189 -20.71 -4.90 6.23
C TRP A 189 -20.26 -6.35 6.18
N SER A 190 -19.02 -6.58 5.74
CA SER A 190 -18.46 -7.93 5.66
C SER A 190 -18.37 -8.51 7.06
N PRO A 191 -18.77 -9.77 7.27
CA PRO A 191 -18.58 -10.42 8.56
C PRO A 191 -17.09 -10.39 8.93
N ALA A 192 -16.79 -10.29 10.23
CA ALA A 192 -15.42 -10.16 10.74
C ALA A 192 -14.48 -11.33 10.34
N SER A 193 -15.04 -12.42 9.81
CA SER A 193 -14.35 -13.58 9.26
C SER A 193 -14.01 -13.49 7.76
N GLY A 194 -14.30 -12.38 7.08
CA GLY A 194 -14.16 -12.25 5.62
C GLY A 194 -15.29 -12.95 4.85
N PRO A 195 -15.50 -12.63 3.55
CA PRO A 195 -16.49 -13.31 2.73
C PRO A 195 -16.09 -14.79 2.56
N SER A 196 -16.90 -15.69 3.12
CA SER A 196 -16.73 -17.12 2.94
C SER A 196 -17.20 -17.51 1.54
N ASP A 197 -16.30 -17.99 0.68
CA ASP A 197 -16.65 -18.64 -0.58
C ASP A 197 -17.53 -19.85 -0.29
N SER A 198 -18.83 -19.69 -0.48
CA SER A 198 -19.83 -20.72 -0.23
C SER A 198 -20.54 -21.06 -1.53
N SER A 199 -19.81 -21.73 -2.42
CA SER A 199 -20.40 -22.57 -3.46
C SER A 199 -20.14 -24.04 -3.09
N ALA A 200 -21.11 -24.66 -2.42
CA ALA A 200 -21.11 -26.11 -2.19
C ALA A 200 -22.54 -26.65 -2.22
N ASP A 201 -22.80 -27.47 -3.25
CA ASP A 201 -23.90 -28.41 -3.35
C ASP A 201 -23.79 -29.53 -2.28
N PRO A 202 -24.90 -30.09 -1.76
CA PRO A 202 -24.86 -31.16 -0.78
C PRO A 202 -25.06 -32.54 -1.42
N SER A 203 -24.10 -33.47 -1.27
CA SER A 203 -24.44 -34.89 -1.10
C SER A 203 -23.31 -35.76 -0.48
N SER A 204 -23.72 -36.46 0.59
CA SER A 204 -23.26 -37.75 1.15
C SER A 204 -21.81 -37.97 1.65
N SER A 205 -21.67 -37.88 2.98
CA SER A 205 -21.16 -38.88 3.94
C SER A 205 -20.04 -39.88 3.56
N SER A 206 -18.90 -39.81 4.26
CA SER A 206 -18.31 -40.90 5.08
C SER A 206 -17.01 -40.44 5.78
N ALA A 207 -16.60 -41.17 6.82
CA ALA A 207 -15.81 -40.69 7.97
C ALA A 207 -14.28 -40.91 7.91
N GLY A 208 -13.54 -39.91 8.46
CA GLY A 208 -12.23 -40.00 9.17
C GLY A 208 -10.94 -40.16 8.35
N PRO A 209 -9.72 -39.93 8.92
CA PRO A 209 -9.36 -39.26 10.17
C PRO A 209 -8.43 -38.02 9.99
N SER A 210 -8.22 -37.32 11.09
CA SER A 210 -7.28 -36.23 11.37
C SER A 210 -5.92 -36.28 10.65
N SER A 211 -5.60 -35.21 9.92
CA SER A 211 -4.22 -34.73 9.76
C SER A 211 -4.22 -33.20 9.79
N SER A 212 -3.52 -32.65 10.78
CA SER A 212 -3.20 -31.23 10.89
C SER A 212 -2.13 -30.90 9.84
N SER A 213 -2.55 -30.41 8.68
CA SER A 213 -1.65 -29.69 7.77
C SER A 213 -1.89 -28.19 7.99
N ALA A 214 -0.81 -27.49 8.33
CA ALA A 214 -0.77 -26.04 8.31
C ALA A 214 -0.78 -25.63 6.83
N ASP A 215 -1.97 -25.58 6.24
CA ASP A 215 -2.17 -25.05 4.91
C ASP A 215 -2.16 -23.52 5.03
N SER A 216 -0.96 -22.94 5.00
CA SER A 216 -0.77 -21.50 4.89
C SER A 216 -1.03 -21.06 3.45
N GLY A 217 -2.23 -21.37 2.95
CA GLY A 217 -2.70 -20.99 1.63
C GLY A 217 -2.74 -19.46 1.57
N THR A 218 -1.70 -18.85 0.99
CA THR A 218 -1.74 -17.45 0.64
C THR A 218 -2.59 -17.34 -0.62
N ASP A 219 -3.86 -17.00 -0.42
CA ASP A 219 -4.80 -16.71 -1.49
C ASP A 219 -4.24 -15.67 -2.44
N TRP A 220 -4.59 -15.83 -3.72
CA TRP A 220 -4.27 -14.90 -4.77
C TRP A 220 -5.03 -13.58 -4.55
N VAL A 221 -4.32 -12.46 -4.52
CA VAL A 221 -4.86 -11.10 -4.39
C VAL A 221 -5.02 -10.48 -5.78
N TRP A 222 -6.20 -9.95 -6.10
CA TRP A 222 -6.43 -9.25 -7.36
C TRP A 222 -5.82 -7.85 -7.36
N SER A 223 -4.95 -7.55 -8.32
CA SER A 223 -4.47 -6.20 -8.60
C SER A 223 -5.37 -5.51 -9.61
N GLN A 224 -6.03 -4.41 -9.22
CA GLN A 224 -6.76 -3.58 -10.18
C GLN A 224 -5.83 -2.92 -11.21
N GLN A 225 -4.61 -2.54 -10.81
CA GLN A 225 -3.65 -1.86 -11.69
C GLN A 225 -3.18 -2.79 -12.82
N PHE A 226 -2.87 -4.04 -12.49
CA PHE A 226 -2.32 -5.00 -13.45
C PHE A 226 -3.37 -5.91 -14.08
N ARG A 227 -4.62 -5.87 -13.57
CA ARG A 227 -5.69 -6.79 -13.94
C ARG A 227 -5.22 -8.25 -13.89
N ALA A 228 -4.50 -8.58 -12.83
CA ALA A 228 -3.91 -9.88 -12.61
C ALA A 228 -3.90 -10.18 -11.13
N TYR A 229 -3.96 -11.47 -10.81
CA TYR A 229 -3.77 -11.94 -9.44
C TYR A 229 -2.28 -12.01 -9.10
N TYR A 230 -1.92 -11.68 -7.86
CA TYR A 230 -0.59 -11.90 -7.31
C TYR A 230 -0.67 -12.52 -5.91
N ARG A 231 0.41 -13.15 -5.46
CA ARG A 231 0.56 -13.64 -4.09
C ARG A 231 2.00 -13.48 -3.63
N TYR A 232 2.22 -13.62 -2.34
CA TYR A 232 3.56 -13.72 -1.79
C TYR A 232 3.92 -15.19 -1.54
N ASN A 233 5.07 -15.61 -2.05
CA ASN A 233 5.58 -16.95 -1.79
C ASN A 233 6.21 -17.05 -0.39
N ALA A 234 6.63 -18.26 0.00
CA ALA A 234 7.25 -18.51 1.31
C ALA A 234 8.53 -17.70 1.58
N LYS A 235 9.13 -17.07 0.55
CA LYS A 235 10.30 -16.19 0.67
C LYS A 235 9.90 -14.71 0.76
N GLY A 236 8.61 -14.39 0.72
CA GLY A 236 8.09 -13.03 0.62
C GLY A 236 8.32 -12.38 -0.74
N GLU A 237 8.59 -13.16 -1.79
CA GLU A 237 8.70 -12.66 -3.16
C GLU A 237 7.30 -12.62 -3.79
N CYS A 238 7.04 -11.56 -4.56
CA CYS A 238 5.77 -11.42 -5.28
C CYS A 238 5.75 -12.33 -6.51
N GLU A 239 4.77 -13.24 -6.55
CA GLU A 239 4.48 -14.10 -7.70
C GLU A 239 3.19 -13.63 -8.36
N TRP A 240 3.20 -13.48 -9.68
CA TRP A 240 2.01 -13.16 -10.47
C TRP A 240 1.37 -14.44 -11.01
N ALA A 241 0.04 -14.45 -11.06
CA ALA A 241 -0.71 -15.59 -11.58
C ALA A 241 -0.37 -15.78 -13.07
N PRO A 242 -0.28 -17.03 -13.55
CA PRO A 242 -0.07 -17.30 -14.97
C PRO A 242 -1.23 -16.68 -15.77
N THR A 243 -0.93 -15.88 -16.80
CA THR A 243 -1.95 -15.43 -17.74
C THR A 243 -2.32 -16.60 -18.65
N SER A 244 -3.59 -17.00 -18.67
CA SER A 244 -4.12 -17.97 -19.65
C SER A 244 -3.87 -17.40 -21.05
N GLY A 245 -2.97 -18.04 -21.80
CA GLY A 245 -2.65 -17.66 -23.18
C GLY A 245 -3.71 -18.11 -24.19
#